data_AF-A0A955G6H7-F1
#
_entry.id   AF-A0A955G6H7-F1
#
_cell.length_a   1.000
_cell.length_b   1.000
_cell.length_c   1.000
_cell.angle_alpha   90.00
_cell.angle_beta   90.00
_cell.angle_gamma   90.00
#
_symmetry.space_group_name_H-M   'P 1'
#
loop_
_entity.id
_entity.type
_entity.pdbx_description
1 polymer ?
#
loop_
_entity_poly.entity_id
_entity_poly.type
_entity_poly.pdbx_seq_one_letter_code
_entity_poly.pdbx_strand_id
1 'polypeptide(L)'
;MVDKSRNDDDKLPEVMKDPKLKDLTEEKKKNDWLRSINIVVYSIKISRFKEKKSTLEEWMGRDREKQDRFDNASEEAHYCPNDDVLLEVFMKSLHDRMDEDLKVLFFYKCPRCNYREGWYETGEK
;
A
#
# COMPACT_ATOMS: atom_id res chain seq x y z
N MET A 1 7.90 -6.33 48.30
CA MET A 1 9.17 -6.46 47.58
C MET A 1 9.13 -5.45 46.44
N VAL A 2 9.88 -4.36 46.55
CA VAL A 2 9.91 -3.30 45.53
C VAL A 2 10.95 -3.70 44.49
N ASP A 3 10.50 -3.91 43.26
CA ASP A 3 11.32 -4.27 42.12
C ASP A 3 12.42 -3.20 41.90
N LYS A 4 13.68 -3.65 41.90
CA LYS A 4 14.88 -2.81 41.79
C LYS A 4 15.25 -2.44 40.35
N SER A 5 14.33 -2.54 39.38
CA SER A 5 14.62 -2.34 37.95
C SER A 5 14.68 -0.86 37.50
N ARG A 6 14.66 0.09 38.43
CA ARG A 6 14.50 1.53 38.14
C ARG A 6 15.79 2.37 38.32
N ASN A 7 16.96 1.74 38.29
CA ASN A 7 18.25 2.39 38.61
C ASN A 7 19.24 2.47 37.44
N ASP A 8 18.89 2.00 36.25
CA ASP A 8 19.79 2.07 35.08
C ASP A 8 19.50 3.25 34.13
N ASP A 9 18.40 4.00 34.36
CA ASP A 9 18.02 5.17 33.55
C ASP A 9 18.90 6.41 33.76
N ASP A 10 19.70 6.46 34.84
CA ASP A 10 20.58 7.59 35.16
C ASP A 10 22.06 7.37 34.78
N LYS A 11 22.43 6.18 34.29
CA LYS A 11 23.81 5.92 33.87
C LYS A 11 24.02 6.40 32.43
N LEU A 12 24.90 7.39 32.28
CA LEU A 12 25.37 7.83 30.97
C LEU A 12 26.02 6.65 30.22
N PRO A 13 25.66 6.40 28.95
CA PRO A 13 26.25 5.34 28.15
C PRO A 13 27.77 5.43 28.09
N GLU A 14 28.43 4.27 27.94
CA GLU A 14 29.90 4.16 28.00
C GLU A 14 30.63 5.06 26.99
N VAL A 15 29.98 5.41 25.89
CA VAL A 15 30.43 6.37 24.87
C VAL A 15 30.72 7.76 25.46
N MET A 16 30.07 8.15 26.56
CA MET A 16 30.32 9.44 27.23
C MET A 16 31.49 9.44 28.22
N LYS A 17 32.17 8.29 28.39
CA LYS A 17 33.40 8.17 29.20
C LYS A 17 34.67 8.48 28.40
N ASP A 18 34.55 9.00 27.17
CA ASP A 18 35.70 9.33 26.31
C ASP A 18 36.63 10.35 27.01
N PRO A 19 37.95 10.09 27.07
CA PRO A 19 38.92 10.99 27.68
C PRO A 19 38.89 12.42 27.14
N LYS A 20 38.41 12.65 25.92
CA LYS A 20 38.27 13.99 25.30
C LYS A 20 37.06 14.79 25.79
N LEU A 21 36.12 14.15 26.48
CA LEU A 21 34.93 14.79 27.06
C LEU A 21 35.13 15.17 28.54
N LYS A 22 36.32 14.90 29.13
CA LYS A 22 36.60 15.11 30.56
C LYS A 22 36.39 16.55 31.04
N ASP A 23 36.52 17.53 30.15
CA ASP A 23 36.43 18.96 30.49
C ASP A 23 34.99 19.51 30.50
N LEU A 24 34.00 18.70 30.13
CA LEU A 24 32.59 19.09 30.12
C LEU A 24 31.89 18.69 31.43
N THR A 25 31.05 19.59 31.95
CA THR A 25 30.13 19.28 33.05
C THR A 25 29.18 18.14 32.68
N GLU A 26 28.88 17.24 33.62
CA GLU A 26 28.01 16.08 33.41
C GLU A 26 26.62 16.46 32.86
N GLU A 27 26.07 17.60 33.26
CA GLU A 27 24.81 18.12 32.73
C GLU A 27 24.88 18.44 31.23
N LYS A 28 26.02 18.99 30.78
CA LYS A 28 26.24 19.30 29.37
C LYS A 28 26.43 18.04 28.53
N LYS A 29 27.12 17.02 29.06
CA LYS A 29 27.22 15.69 28.43
C LYS A 29 25.84 15.04 28.29
N LYS A 30 25.03 15.06 29.35
CA LYS A 30 23.65 14.54 29.34
C LYS A 30 22.79 15.28 28.31
N ASN A 31 22.86 16.60 28.25
CA ASN A 31 22.11 17.40 27.28
C ASN A 31 22.56 17.16 25.83
N ASP A 32 23.88 17.08 25.57
CA ASP A 32 24.41 16.80 24.23
C ASP A 32 24.04 15.38 23.75
N TRP A 33 24.05 14.41 24.66
CA TRP A 33 23.57 13.06 24.37
C TRP A 33 22.08 13.00 24.08
N LEU A 34 21.25 13.63 24.91
CA LEU A 34 19.80 13.72 24.67
C LEU A 34 19.50 14.40 23.34
N ARG A 35 20.24 15.46 23.00
CA ARG A 35 20.15 16.12 21.69
C ARG A 35 20.52 15.16 20.55
N SER A 36 21.57 14.36 20.73
CA SER A 36 22.04 13.41 19.71
C SER A 36 21.03 12.28 19.50
N ILE A 37 20.49 11.68 20.57
CA ILE A 37 19.40 10.71 20.50
C ILE A 37 18.21 11.32 19.78
N ASN A 38 17.80 12.54 20.16
CA ASN A 38 16.65 13.19 19.54
C ASN A 38 16.86 13.35 18.04
N ILE A 39 18.05 13.79 17.58
CA ILE A 39 18.35 13.89 16.15
C ILE A 39 18.20 12.53 15.44
N VAL A 40 18.72 11.46 16.02
CA VAL A 40 18.60 10.10 15.45
C VAL A 40 17.14 9.62 15.42
N VAL A 41 16.38 9.85 16.50
CA VAL A 41 14.96 9.50 16.55
C VAL A 41 14.18 10.29 15.51
N TYR A 42 14.46 11.59 15.36
CA TYR A 42 13.84 12.44 14.34
C TYR A 42 14.19 11.98 12.93
N SER A 43 15.44 11.61 12.65
CA SER A 43 15.84 11.13 11.32
C SER A 43 15.13 9.82 10.97
N ILE A 44 15.05 8.86 11.90
CA ILE A 44 14.29 7.61 11.72
C ILE A 44 12.82 7.90 11.46
N LYS A 45 12.20 8.81 12.23
CA LYS A 45 10.80 9.22 12.02
C LYS A 45 10.58 9.83 10.65
N ILE A 46 11.48 10.70 10.20
CA ILE A 46 11.41 11.31 8.87
C ILE A 46 11.51 10.25 7.77
N SER A 47 12.47 9.32 7.87
CA SER A 47 12.61 8.23 6.90
C SER A 47 11.34 7.38 6.82
N ARG A 48 10.80 6.94 7.96
CA ARG A 48 9.54 6.19 8.02
C ARG A 48 8.36 6.95 7.44
N PHE A 49 8.29 8.26 7.68
CA PHE A 49 7.23 9.09 7.11
C PHE A 49 7.36 9.19 5.58
N LYS A 50 8.58 9.37 5.06
CA LYS A 50 8.84 9.40 3.62
C LYS A 50 8.51 8.06 2.96
N GLU A 51 8.94 6.95 3.55
CA GLU A 51 8.62 5.59 3.09
C GLU A 51 7.11 5.38 3.07
N LYS A 52 6.41 5.68 4.18
CA LYS A 52 4.95 5.57 4.25
C LYS A 52 4.27 6.40 3.16
N LYS A 53 4.70 7.64 2.96
CA LYS A 53 4.15 8.51 1.91
C LYS A 53 4.34 7.89 0.53
N SER A 54 5.57 7.46 0.21
CA SER A 54 5.89 6.82 -1.07
C SER A 54 5.06 5.57 -1.31
N THR A 55 4.92 4.71 -0.30
CA THR A 55 4.11 3.49 -0.39
C THR A 55 2.63 3.81 -0.63
N LEU A 56 2.09 4.82 0.07
CA LEU A 56 0.70 5.24 -0.15
C LEU A 56 0.49 5.81 -1.55
N GLU A 57 1.41 6.65 -2.04
CA GLU A 57 1.34 7.19 -3.41
C GLU A 57 1.40 6.08 -4.46
N GLU A 58 2.24 5.08 -4.26
CA GLU A 58 2.32 3.90 -5.13
C GLU A 58 1.01 3.09 -5.10
N TRP A 59 0.44 2.84 -3.93
CA TRP A 59 -0.81 2.10 -3.79
C TRP A 59 -1.98 2.85 -4.42
N MET A 60 -2.08 4.16 -4.17
CA MET A 60 -3.09 5.02 -4.78
C MET A 60 -2.94 5.08 -6.30
N GLY A 61 -1.71 5.11 -6.81
CA GLY A 61 -1.43 5.09 -8.24
C GLY A 61 -1.94 3.81 -8.90
N ARG A 62 -1.59 2.65 -8.33
CA ARG A 62 -2.03 1.34 -8.82
C ARG A 62 -3.55 1.17 -8.75
N ASP A 63 -4.17 1.60 -7.66
CA ASP A 63 -5.63 1.53 -7.52
C ASP A 63 -6.33 2.45 -8.51
N ARG A 64 -5.78 3.65 -8.77
CA ARG A 64 -6.31 4.58 -9.78
C ARG A 64 -6.26 3.97 -11.18
N GLU A 65 -5.13 3.39 -11.57
CA GLU A 65 -4.99 2.74 -12.88
C GLU A 65 -6.01 1.60 -13.06
N LYS A 66 -6.21 0.78 -12.02
CA LYS A 66 -7.22 -0.29 -12.02
C LYS A 66 -8.64 0.24 -12.16
N GLN A 67 -8.96 1.29 -11.40
CA GLN A 67 -10.26 1.94 -11.45
C GLN A 67 -10.51 2.56 -12.83
N ASP A 68 -9.52 3.29 -13.36
CA ASP A 68 -9.61 3.92 -14.68
C ASP A 68 -9.81 2.88 -15.78
N ARG A 69 -9.11 1.74 -15.72
CA ARG A 69 -9.33 0.64 -16.67
C ARG A 69 -10.73 0.06 -16.55
N PHE A 70 -11.17 -0.22 -15.33
CA PHE A 70 -12.50 -0.79 -15.09
C PHE A 70 -13.62 0.16 -15.54
N ASP A 71 -13.49 1.46 -15.29
CA ASP A 71 -14.53 2.45 -15.61
C ASP A 71 -14.60 2.75 -17.10
N ASN A 72 -13.45 2.80 -17.79
CA ASN A 72 -13.38 3.14 -19.22
C ASN A 72 -13.50 1.93 -20.16
N ALA A 73 -13.46 0.70 -19.65
CA ALA A 73 -13.67 -0.48 -20.48
C ALA A 73 -15.07 -0.49 -21.09
N SER A 74 -15.15 -0.63 -22.41
CA SER A 74 -16.40 -0.69 -23.18
C SER A 74 -16.81 -2.13 -23.44
N GLU A 75 -18.10 -2.43 -23.24
CA GLU A 75 -18.71 -3.68 -23.68
C GLU A 75 -18.92 -3.72 -25.20
N GLU A 76 -18.91 -4.93 -25.76
CA GLU A 76 -19.26 -5.20 -27.15
C GLU A 76 -20.66 -5.83 -27.24
N ALA A 77 -21.31 -5.65 -28.39
CA ALA A 77 -22.62 -6.24 -28.63
C ALA A 77 -22.50 -7.72 -28.99
N HIS A 78 -23.07 -8.61 -28.16
CA HIS A 78 -23.14 -10.04 -28.41
C HIS A 78 -24.58 -10.53 -28.50
N TYR A 79 -24.84 -11.54 -29.34
CA TYR A 79 -26.18 -12.07 -29.58
C TYR A 79 -26.33 -13.47 -29.01
N CYS A 80 -27.51 -13.78 -28.48
CA CYS A 80 -27.82 -15.09 -27.95
C CYS A 80 -27.86 -16.15 -29.07
N PRO A 81 -27.14 -17.27 -28.96
CA PRO A 81 -27.13 -18.31 -29.99
C PRO A 81 -28.47 -19.06 -30.13
N ASN A 82 -29.36 -18.96 -29.13
CA ASN A 82 -30.64 -19.67 -29.11
C ASN A 82 -31.81 -18.81 -29.60
N ASP A 83 -31.82 -17.52 -29.22
CA ASP A 83 -32.96 -16.63 -29.41
C ASP A 83 -32.66 -15.47 -30.39
N ASP A 84 -31.41 -15.34 -30.86
CA ASP A 84 -30.91 -14.27 -31.72
C ASP A 84 -31.23 -12.85 -31.21
N VAL A 85 -31.27 -12.70 -29.88
CA VAL A 85 -31.47 -11.42 -29.20
C VAL A 85 -30.17 -10.88 -28.64
N LEU A 86 -30.04 -9.55 -28.58
CA LEU A 86 -28.90 -8.89 -27.94
C LEU A 86 -28.81 -9.31 -26.47
N LEU A 87 -27.62 -9.72 -26.05
CA LEU A 87 -27.34 -10.04 -24.66
C LEU A 87 -27.12 -8.76 -23.85
N GLU A 88 -27.55 -8.79 -22.59
CA GLU A 88 -27.39 -7.67 -21.66
C GLU A 88 -26.22 -7.95 -20.72
N VAL A 89 -25.35 -6.97 -20.51
CA VAL A 89 -24.32 -7.03 -19.46
C VAL A 89 -25.03 -6.96 -18.11
N PHE A 90 -24.83 -7.97 -17.27
CA PHE A 90 -25.38 -7.98 -15.90
C PHE A 90 -24.29 -7.85 -14.83
N MET A 91 -23.03 -8.09 -15.19
CA MET A 91 -21.90 -7.98 -14.26
C MET A 91 -20.62 -7.65 -15.03
N LYS A 92 -19.74 -6.87 -14.40
CA LYS A 92 -18.43 -6.50 -14.91
C LYS A 92 -17.41 -6.83 -13.82
N SER A 93 -16.28 -7.43 -14.19
CA SER A 93 -15.22 -7.81 -13.24
C SER A 93 -13.85 -7.43 -13.78
N LEU A 94 -13.01 -6.86 -12.94
CA LEU A 94 -11.59 -6.68 -13.23
C LEU A 94 -10.84 -7.98 -12.97
N HIS A 95 -10.03 -8.42 -13.91
CA HIS A 95 -9.14 -9.55 -13.76
C HIS A 95 -7.72 -9.03 -13.56
N ASP A 96 -7.26 -9.10 -12.31
CA ASP A 96 -5.96 -8.58 -11.87
C ASP A 96 -5.13 -9.76 -11.35
N ARG A 97 -4.29 -10.33 -12.22
CA ARG A 97 -3.38 -11.44 -11.90
C ARG A 97 -1.94 -10.94 -12.00
N MET A 98 -1.08 -11.45 -11.11
CA MET A 98 0.32 -11.00 -10.97
C MET A 98 1.16 -11.13 -12.25
N ASP A 99 0.80 -12.04 -13.17
CA ASP A 99 1.57 -12.39 -14.38
C ASP A 99 0.78 -12.19 -15.68
N GLU A 100 -0.40 -11.57 -15.64
CA GLU A 100 -1.23 -11.32 -16.82
C GLU A 100 -1.57 -9.83 -16.92
N ASP A 101 -1.79 -9.37 -18.16
CA ASP A 101 -2.26 -8.01 -18.38
C ASP A 101 -3.61 -7.79 -17.70
N LEU A 102 -3.80 -6.57 -17.19
CA LEU A 102 -5.06 -6.15 -16.59
C LEU A 102 -6.17 -6.21 -17.64
N LYS A 103 -7.13 -7.11 -17.47
CA LYS A 103 -8.25 -7.31 -18.39
C LYS A 103 -9.59 -7.13 -17.68
N VAL A 104 -10.58 -6.61 -18.40
CA VAL A 104 -11.95 -6.50 -17.91
C VAL A 104 -12.82 -7.59 -18.54
N LEU A 105 -13.53 -8.35 -17.71
CA LEU A 105 -14.46 -9.39 -18.10
C LEU A 105 -15.90 -8.89 -17.92
N PHE A 106 -16.66 -8.94 -19.01
CA PHE A 106 -18.09 -8.65 -19.04
C PHE A 106 -18.89 -9.94 -19.04
N PHE A 107 -19.85 -10.04 -18.14
CA PHE A 107 -20.78 -11.16 -18.10
C PHE A 107 -22.11 -10.74 -18.69
N TYR A 108 -22.52 -11.51 -19.68
CA TYR A 108 -23.71 -11.30 -20.47
C TYR A 108 -24.80 -12.29 -20.09
N LYS A 109 -26.05 -11.86 -20.19
CA LYS A 109 -27.23 -12.69 -19.96
C LYS A 109 -28.27 -12.44 -21.04
N CYS A 110 -28.83 -13.54 -21.56
CA CYS A 110 -29.99 -13.46 -22.45
C CYS A 110 -31.25 -13.15 -21.64
N PRO A 111 -32.04 -12.12 -22.03
CA PRO A 111 -33.29 -11.79 -21.35
C PRO A 111 -34.40 -12.83 -21.56
N ARG A 112 -34.29 -13.72 -22.56
CA ARG A 112 -35.31 -14.72 -22.91
C ARG A 112 -35.03 -16.11 -22.34
N CYS A 113 -33.93 -16.75 -22.75
CA CYS A 113 -33.62 -18.13 -22.33
C CYS A 113 -32.67 -18.25 -21.12
N ASN A 114 -32.27 -17.14 -20.48
CA ASN A 114 -31.33 -17.11 -19.35
C ASN A 114 -29.94 -17.74 -19.67
N TYR A 115 -29.58 -17.86 -20.96
CA TYR A 115 -28.22 -18.14 -21.42
C TYR A 115 -27.25 -17.09 -20.87
N ARG A 116 -26.02 -17.50 -20.54
CA ARG A 116 -24.98 -16.63 -20.00
C ARG A 116 -23.63 -16.97 -20.61
N GLU A 117 -22.82 -15.94 -20.78
CA GLU A 117 -21.43 -16.08 -21.17
C GLU A 117 -20.60 -14.90 -20.67
N GLY A 118 -19.28 -15.06 -20.67
CA GLY A 118 -18.33 -14.01 -20.35
C GLY A 118 -17.50 -13.69 -21.59
N TRP A 119 -17.21 -12.41 -21.80
CA TRP A 119 -16.25 -11.95 -22.81
C TRP A 119 -15.37 -10.86 -22.20
N TYR A 120 -14.08 -10.93 -22.48
CA TYR A 120 -13.14 -9.87 -22.17
C TYR A 120 -13.36 -8.67 -23.08
N GLU A 121 -12.93 -7.49 -22.64
CA GLU A 121 -12.90 -6.26 -23.44
C GLU A 121 -12.12 -6.37 -24.77
N THR A 122 -11.31 -7.42 -24.92
CA THR A 122 -10.55 -7.74 -26.15
C THR A 122 -11.35 -8.57 -27.14
N GLY A 123 -12.58 -8.99 -26.79
CA GLY A 123 -13.37 -9.95 -27.58
C GLY A 123 -12.94 -11.40 -27.38
N GLU A 124 -12.03 -11.69 -26.45
CA GLU A 124 -11.69 -13.06 -26.04
C GLU A 124 -12.76 -13.63 -25.10
N LYS A 125 -13.07 -14.92 -25.22
CA LYS A 125 -14.06 -15.61 -24.37
C LYS A 125 -13.42 -16.23 -23.12
#